data_AF-A0A8W8ICB4-F1
#
_entry.id   AF-A0A8W8ICB4-F1
#
_cell.length_a   1.000
_cell.length_b   1.000
_cell.length_c   1.000
_cell.angle_alpha   90.00
_cell.angle_beta   90.00
_cell.angle_gamma   90.00
#
_symmetry.space_group_name_H-M   'P 1'
#
loop_
_entity.id
_entity.type
_entity.pdbx_description
1 polymer ?
#
loop_
_entity_poly.entity_id
_entity_poly.type
_entity_poly.pdbx_seq_one_letter_code
_entity_poly.pdbx_strand_id
1 'polypeptide(L)'
;NQLPVLQHVTLPRVGALKVIIDNLTPQTTANKDSLTPQTTANGGSSGAQESQSNQKTLKWIIDMTVGYPGATPYNSHGMFVGYWPPRKVQIHYRVYPMSDVPTDREGLTNWMYKRYQEKEVFLQEFYTKSKPLDESDEEKRYMSRIERRDLEMDVIVASLCYLFHVCSFIFFWYYLYSPVFRILGFFLSFIF
;
A
#
# COMPACT_ATOMS: atom_id res chain seq x y z
N ASN A 1 -11.04 13.51 -26.26
CA ASN A 1 -10.34 13.48 -24.96
C ASN A 1 -8.89 13.87 -25.15
N GLN A 2 -8.56 15.16 -25.06
CA GLN A 2 -7.22 15.73 -25.28
C GLN A 2 -6.29 15.49 -24.06
N LEU A 3 -6.32 14.28 -23.49
CA LEU A 3 -5.47 13.95 -22.34
C LEU A 3 -4.04 13.62 -22.85
N PRO A 4 -2.99 14.02 -22.12
CA PRO A 4 -1.62 13.70 -22.50
C PRO A 4 -1.42 12.18 -22.52
N VAL A 5 -0.66 11.70 -23.50
CA VAL A 5 -0.30 10.29 -23.61
C VAL A 5 0.75 9.99 -22.54
N LEU A 6 0.41 9.09 -21.62
CA LEU A 6 1.30 8.61 -20.56
C LEU A 6 1.81 7.21 -20.97
N GLN A 7 3.12 7.00 -21.00
CA GLN A 7 3.75 5.75 -21.45
C GLN A 7 4.21 4.88 -20.28
N HIS A 8 4.68 5.50 -19.20
CA HIS A 8 5.27 4.83 -18.05
C HIS A 8 4.32 4.71 -16.85
N VAL A 9 3.22 5.47 -16.84
CA VAL A 9 2.17 5.37 -15.82
C VAL A 9 0.81 4.97 -16.40
N THR A 10 -0.02 4.37 -15.55
CA THR A 10 -1.43 4.09 -15.87
C THR A 10 -2.31 5.27 -15.51
N LEU A 11 -3.57 5.30 -15.98
CA LEU A 11 -4.50 6.36 -15.61
C LEU A 11 -4.82 6.34 -14.10
N PRO A 12 -4.95 7.52 -13.48
CA PRO A 12 -5.23 7.62 -12.05
C PRO A 12 -6.61 7.03 -11.71
N ARG A 13 -6.66 6.19 -10.67
CA ARG A 13 -7.92 5.63 -10.12
C ARG A 13 -8.62 6.64 -9.20
N VAL A 14 -9.05 7.77 -9.75
CA VAL A 14 -9.63 8.89 -8.99
C VAL A 14 -10.84 8.46 -8.15
N GLY A 15 -11.72 7.63 -8.71
CA GLY A 15 -12.91 7.15 -7.99
C GLY A 15 -12.57 6.35 -6.72
N ALA A 16 -11.55 5.50 -6.78
CA ALA A 16 -11.12 4.73 -5.62
C ALA A 16 -10.55 5.65 -4.52
N LEU A 17 -9.73 6.63 -4.88
CA LEU A 17 -9.20 7.59 -3.92
C LEU A 17 -10.32 8.42 -3.28
N LYS A 18 -11.32 8.85 -4.07
CA LYS A 18 -12.47 9.59 -3.56
C LYS A 18 -13.23 8.78 -2.50
N VAL A 19 -13.53 7.51 -2.77
CA VAL A 19 -14.21 6.62 -1.82
C VAL A 19 -13.42 6.50 -0.52
N ILE A 20 -12.09 6.37 -0.60
CA ILE A 20 -11.22 6.29 0.59
C ILE A 20 -11.30 7.59 1.41
N ILE A 21 -11.18 8.75 0.76
CA ILE A 21 -11.26 10.05 1.44
C ILE A 21 -12.63 10.24 2.09
N ASP A 22 -13.71 9.97 1.35
CA ASP A 22 -15.09 10.17 1.83
C ASP A 22 -15.44 9.30 3.06
N ASN A 23 -14.80 8.13 3.20
CA ASN A 23 -15.02 7.20 4.33
C ASN A 23 -14.05 7.39 5.50
N LEU A 24 -12.82 7.86 5.23
CA LEU A 24 -11.76 7.95 6.25
C LEU A 24 -11.51 9.38 6.76
N THR A 25 -11.99 10.39 6.05
CA THR A 25 -12.04 11.77 6.56
C THR A 25 -13.39 11.96 7.22
N PRO A 26 -13.45 12.37 8.49
CA PRO A 26 -14.73 12.59 9.16
C PRO A 26 -15.49 13.66 8.37
N GLN A 27 -16.65 13.27 7.86
CA GLN A 27 -17.62 14.20 7.31
C GLN A 27 -17.92 15.20 8.43
N THR A 28 -17.42 16.43 8.30
CA THR A 28 -18.02 17.52 9.04
C THR A 28 -19.40 17.61 8.44
N THR A 29 -20.40 17.10 9.16
CA THR A 29 -21.82 17.26 8.84
C THR A 29 -22.16 18.74 8.88
N ALA A 30 -21.71 19.47 7.86
CA ALA A 30 -22.14 20.81 7.54
C ALA A 30 -23.19 20.65 6.44
N ASN A 31 -24.44 20.57 6.90
CA ASN A 31 -25.67 20.95 6.21
C ASN A 31 -25.66 20.85 4.68
N LYS A 32 -26.32 19.82 4.16
CA LYS A 32 -27.15 19.97 2.95
C LYS A 32 -28.36 19.04 3.04
N ASP A 33 -29.51 19.69 3.12
CA ASP A 33 -30.83 19.27 2.65
C ASP A 33 -31.57 18.18 3.43
N SER A 34 -32.34 18.64 4.43
CA SER A 34 -33.68 18.11 4.69
C SER A 34 -34.54 19.22 5.32
N LEU A 35 -35.19 19.98 4.44
CA LEU A 35 -36.32 20.84 4.77
C LEU A 35 -37.43 19.94 5.35
N THR A 36 -37.84 20.17 6.60
CA THR A 36 -39.03 19.55 7.21
C THR A 36 -40.30 20.29 6.74
N PRO A 37 -41.49 19.67 6.83
CA PRO A 37 -42.27 19.82 8.06
C PRO A 37 -43.04 18.57 8.56
N GLN A 38 -42.97 18.41 9.88
CA GLN A 38 -44.00 17.93 10.83
C GLN A 38 -44.59 16.52 10.70
N THR A 39 -44.39 15.68 11.74
CA THR A 39 -45.52 15.19 12.56
C THR A 39 -45.07 14.84 14.00
N THR A 40 -46.05 14.91 14.88
CA THR A 40 -46.12 15.07 16.34
C THR A 40 -45.61 13.89 17.21
N ALA A 41 -45.00 14.23 18.36
CA ALA A 41 -44.98 13.57 19.68
C ALA A 41 -44.86 12.02 19.83
N ASN A 42 -43.82 11.55 20.51
CA ASN A 42 -43.91 11.05 21.91
C ASN A 42 -42.58 10.46 22.39
N GLY A 43 -42.31 10.64 23.68
CA GLY A 43 -41.07 10.23 24.34
C GLY A 43 -40.88 8.72 24.46
N GLY A 44 -39.61 8.33 24.61
CA GLY A 44 -39.19 6.96 24.86
C GLY A 44 -37.66 6.86 24.85
N SER A 45 -37.06 6.96 26.03
CA SER A 45 -35.65 6.68 26.28
C SER A 45 -35.32 5.23 25.94
N SER A 46 -34.37 4.97 25.04
CA SER A 46 -33.67 3.67 24.96
C SER A 46 -32.32 3.84 24.28
N GLY A 47 -31.25 3.68 25.09
CA GLY A 47 -29.90 3.27 24.71
C GLY A 47 -29.34 3.71 23.36
N ALA A 48 -28.58 4.81 23.35
CA ALA A 48 -27.52 4.99 22.36
C ALA A 48 -26.19 4.77 23.08
N GLN A 49 -25.61 3.62 22.75
CA GLN A 49 -24.37 3.10 23.31
C GLN A 49 -23.21 4.10 23.19
N GLU A 50 -22.57 4.30 24.33
CA GLU A 50 -21.12 4.28 24.50
C GLU A 50 -20.36 3.64 23.32
N SER A 51 -19.66 4.46 22.51
CA SER A 51 -18.32 4.21 21.93
C SER A 51 -17.99 5.26 20.84
N GLN A 52 -17.91 6.54 21.21
CA GLN A 52 -17.27 7.58 20.40
C GLN A 52 -15.75 7.60 20.60
N SER A 53 -15.14 6.44 20.86
CA SER A 53 -13.71 6.33 21.09
C SER A 53 -12.99 5.99 19.77
N ASN A 54 -12.12 6.91 19.35
CA ASN A 54 -10.97 6.60 18.51
C ASN A 54 -11.24 6.25 17.02
N GLN A 55 -12.15 6.94 16.33
CA GLN A 55 -12.16 6.86 14.86
C GLN A 55 -10.88 7.48 14.29
N LYS A 56 -9.98 6.63 13.80
CA LYS A 56 -8.72 7.04 13.16
C LYS A 56 -9.04 7.75 11.85
N THR A 57 -8.80 9.06 11.82
CA THR A 57 -9.01 9.89 10.64
C THR A 57 -7.82 9.80 9.69
N LEU A 58 -8.07 9.89 8.38
CA LEU A 58 -7.02 10.01 7.38
C LEU A 58 -6.29 11.34 7.56
N LYS A 59 -4.97 11.29 7.80
CA LYS A 59 -4.14 12.49 8.04
C LYS A 59 -3.23 12.83 6.86
N TRP A 60 -2.73 11.82 6.16
CA TRP A 60 -1.70 11.97 5.14
C TRP A 60 -1.98 11.07 3.95
N ILE A 61 -1.69 11.57 2.75
CA ILE A 61 -1.57 10.78 1.53
C ILE A 61 -0.09 10.66 1.20
N ILE A 62 0.38 9.43 1.03
CA ILE A 62 1.74 9.16 0.58
C ILE A 62 1.66 8.86 -0.92
N ASP A 63 2.21 9.77 -1.71
CA ASP A 63 2.42 9.55 -3.13
C ASP A 63 3.77 8.88 -3.33
N MET A 64 3.81 7.74 -4.01
CA MET A 64 5.02 6.94 -4.22
C MET A 64 5.21 6.59 -5.69
N THR A 65 6.47 6.68 -6.13
CA THR A 65 6.94 6.32 -7.47
C THR A 65 8.11 5.35 -7.33
N VAL A 66 8.01 4.20 -7.98
CA VAL A 66 9.03 3.15 -7.92
C VAL A 66 9.59 2.91 -9.32
N GLY A 67 10.89 3.16 -9.48
CA GLY A 67 11.64 2.94 -10.71
C GLY A 67 12.33 1.57 -10.66
N TYR A 68 11.88 0.64 -11.51
CA TYR A 68 12.51 -0.67 -11.68
C TYR A 68 13.44 -0.67 -12.88
N PRO A 69 14.70 -1.10 -12.78
CA PRO A 69 15.60 -1.15 -13.92
C PRO A 69 14.98 -1.85 -15.15
N GLY A 70 15.08 -1.20 -16.32
CA GLY A 70 14.53 -1.71 -17.58
C GLY A 70 12.99 -1.81 -17.63
N ALA A 71 12.27 -1.10 -16.74
CA ALA A 71 10.81 -1.20 -16.60
C ALA A 71 10.30 -2.62 -16.33
N THR A 72 11.13 -3.46 -15.70
CA THR A 72 10.79 -4.85 -15.33
C THR A 72 10.60 -4.97 -13.81
N PRO A 73 9.36 -4.88 -13.29
CA PRO A 73 9.11 -5.07 -11.88
C PRO A 73 9.38 -6.51 -11.45
N TYR A 74 9.65 -6.72 -10.16
CA TYR A 74 9.73 -8.06 -9.61
C TYR A 74 8.37 -8.76 -9.72
N ASN A 75 8.38 -10.00 -10.22
CA ASN A 75 7.23 -10.88 -10.08
C ASN A 75 7.15 -11.38 -8.63
N SER A 76 5.93 -11.71 -8.17
CA SER A 76 5.71 -12.17 -6.79
C SER A 76 6.59 -13.38 -6.44
N HIS A 77 6.60 -14.38 -7.31
CA HIS A 77 7.40 -15.59 -7.12
C HIS A 77 8.90 -15.28 -7.00
N GLY A 78 9.47 -14.48 -7.90
CA GLY A 78 10.90 -14.16 -7.84
C GLY A 78 11.27 -13.24 -6.68
N MET A 79 10.33 -12.42 -6.19
CA MET A 79 10.50 -11.67 -4.94
C MET A 79 10.56 -12.59 -3.72
N PHE A 80 9.72 -13.63 -3.66
CA PHE A 80 9.72 -14.59 -2.56
C PHE A 80 10.91 -15.56 -2.61
N VAL A 81 11.25 -16.06 -3.80
CA VAL A 81 12.33 -17.05 -3.99
C VAL A 81 13.72 -16.40 -4.02
N GLY A 82 13.80 -15.13 -4.44
CA GLY A 82 15.07 -14.40 -4.46
C GLY A 82 16.02 -14.78 -5.61
N TYR A 83 15.52 -15.32 -6.72
CA TYR A 83 16.38 -15.70 -7.86
C TYR A 83 16.82 -14.53 -8.73
N TRP A 84 16.29 -13.33 -8.51
CA TRP A 84 16.66 -12.17 -9.31
C TRP A 84 18.06 -11.68 -8.92
N PRO A 85 18.93 -11.32 -9.89
CA PRO A 85 20.21 -10.70 -9.57
C PRO A 85 19.97 -9.36 -8.84
N PRO A 86 20.94 -8.86 -8.05
CA PRO A 86 20.83 -7.57 -7.39
C PRO A 86 20.44 -6.45 -8.38
N ARG A 87 19.40 -5.68 -8.06
CA ARG A 87 18.92 -4.57 -8.91
C ARG A 87 18.76 -3.30 -8.10
N LYS A 88 19.16 -2.18 -8.69
CA LYS A 88 19.00 -0.85 -8.11
C LYS A 88 17.59 -0.32 -8.35
N VAL A 89 16.68 -0.64 -7.45
CA VAL A 89 15.33 -0.04 -7.43
C VAL A 89 15.41 1.32 -6.76
N GLN A 90 14.76 2.33 -7.35
CA GLN A 90 14.67 3.66 -6.74
C GLN A 90 13.24 3.96 -6.34
N ILE A 91 13.06 4.49 -5.14
CA ILE A 91 11.75 4.87 -4.60
C ILE A 91 11.79 6.36 -4.32
N HIS A 92 10.93 7.10 -5.01
CA HIS A 92 10.60 8.49 -4.71
C HIS A 92 9.25 8.51 -3.99
N TYR A 93 9.12 9.35 -2.96
CA TYR A 93 7.85 9.56 -2.29
C TYR A 93 7.66 11.02 -1.88
N ARG A 94 6.41 11.46 -1.90
CA ARG A 94 5.95 12.74 -1.34
C ARG A 94 4.80 12.49 -0.38
N VAL A 95 4.75 13.28 0.68
CA VAL A 95 3.71 13.19 1.71
C VAL A 95 2.88 14.44 1.65
N TYR A 96 1.56 14.30 1.54
CA TYR A 96 0.60 15.41 1.50
C TYR A 96 -0.31 15.34 2.72
N PRO A 97 -0.40 16.41 3.54
CA PRO A 97 -1.44 16.47 4.56
C PRO A 97 -2.80 16.53 3.90
N MET A 98 -3.81 15.96 4.56
CA MET A 98 -5.19 16.03 4.04
C MET A 98 -5.72 17.46 3.89
N SER A 99 -5.12 18.45 4.56
CA SER A 99 -5.45 19.88 4.39
C SER A 99 -5.18 20.41 2.98
N ASP A 100 -4.22 19.80 2.27
CA ASP A 100 -3.75 20.28 0.96
C ASP A 100 -4.39 19.53 -0.20
N VAL A 101 -5.07 18.42 0.10
CA VAL A 101 -5.68 17.55 -0.90
C VAL A 101 -7.10 18.04 -1.18
N PRO A 102 -7.43 18.39 -2.43
CA PRO A 102 -8.78 18.81 -2.77
C PRO A 102 -9.80 17.68 -2.51
N THR A 103 -10.90 17.99 -1.85
CA THR A 103 -11.99 17.04 -1.59
C THR A 103 -13.08 17.06 -2.67
N ASP A 104 -13.16 18.15 -3.42
CA ASP A 104 -14.07 18.27 -4.56
C ASP A 104 -13.69 17.31 -5.69
N ARG A 105 -14.68 16.81 -6.45
CA ARG A 105 -14.47 15.81 -7.50
C ARG A 105 -13.57 16.33 -8.61
N GLU A 106 -13.77 17.57 -9.06
CA GLU A 106 -12.99 18.14 -10.16
C GLU A 106 -11.57 18.49 -9.68
N GLY A 107 -11.47 19.13 -8.51
CA GLY A 107 -10.20 19.43 -7.87
C GLY A 107 -9.33 18.19 -7.63
N LEU A 108 -9.92 17.11 -7.09
CA LEU A 108 -9.23 15.86 -6.83
C LEU A 108 -8.78 15.18 -8.13
N THR A 109 -9.61 15.24 -9.17
CA THR A 109 -9.27 14.72 -10.49
C THR A 109 -8.04 15.44 -11.06
N ASN A 110 -8.08 16.76 -11.12
CA ASN A 110 -6.97 17.58 -11.63
C ASN A 110 -5.69 17.39 -10.82
N TRP A 111 -5.82 17.33 -9.49
CA TRP A 111 -4.70 17.06 -8.59
C TRP A 111 -4.06 15.70 -8.88
N MET A 112 -4.86 14.63 -8.98
CA MET A 112 -4.36 13.29 -9.33
C MET A 112 -3.68 13.25 -10.69
N TYR A 113 -4.27 13.85 -11.72
CA TYR A 113 -3.67 13.89 -13.05
C TYR A 113 -2.33 14.62 -13.05
N LYS A 114 -2.23 15.76 -12.35
CA LYS A 114 -0.97 16.50 -12.21
C LYS A 114 0.12 15.62 -11.59
N ARG A 115 -0.18 14.93 -10.49
CA ARG A 115 0.78 14.00 -9.85
C ARG A 115 1.21 12.88 -10.79
N TYR A 116 0.29 12.30 -11.57
CA TYR A 116 0.63 11.25 -12.53
C TYR A 116 1.47 11.74 -13.72
N GLN A 117 1.27 12.98 -14.17
CA GLN A 117 2.13 13.61 -15.18
C GLN A 117 3.56 13.83 -14.65
N GLU A 118 3.69 14.24 -13.38
CA GLU A 118 5.01 14.37 -12.73
C GLU A 118 5.74 13.02 -12.66
N LYS A 119 5.01 11.95 -12.29
CA LYS A 119 5.55 10.58 -12.27
C LYS A 119 6.00 10.10 -13.65
N GLU A 120 5.24 10.44 -14.70
CA GLU A 120 5.62 10.13 -16.07
C GLU A 120 6.98 10.73 -16.41
N VAL A 121 7.18 12.01 -16.07
CA VAL A 121 8.47 12.68 -16.27
C VAL A 121 9.57 12.00 -15.46
N PHE A 122 9.36 11.72 -14.17
CA PHE A 122 10.37 11.05 -13.33
C PHE A 122 10.76 9.69 -13.89
N LEU A 123 9.79 8.88 -14.31
CA LEU A 123 10.05 7.56 -14.88
C LEU A 123 10.74 7.67 -16.25
N GLN A 124 10.32 8.61 -17.10
CA GLN A 124 10.98 8.86 -18.38
C GLN A 124 12.46 9.23 -18.19
N GLU A 125 12.77 10.12 -17.25
CA GLU A 125 14.15 10.51 -16.95
C GLU A 125 14.96 9.37 -16.33
N PHE A 126 14.34 8.57 -15.46
CA PHE A 126 14.95 7.38 -14.88
C PHE A 126 15.31 6.35 -15.96
N TYR A 127 14.41 6.10 -16.92
CA TYR A 127 14.65 5.11 -17.98
C TYR A 127 15.57 5.60 -19.10
N THR A 128 15.51 6.89 -19.44
CA THR A 128 16.26 7.43 -20.59
C THR A 128 17.62 7.96 -20.18
N LYS A 129 17.68 8.69 -19.07
CA LYS A 129 18.87 9.44 -18.64
C LYS A 129 19.61 8.77 -17.49
N SER A 130 19.10 7.64 -16.97
CA SER A 130 19.60 6.99 -15.75
C SER A 130 19.69 7.93 -14.54
N LYS A 131 18.88 9.00 -14.54
CA LYS A 131 18.84 9.98 -13.46
C LYS A 131 18.10 9.40 -12.25
N PRO A 132 18.53 9.69 -11.02
CA PRO A 132 17.75 9.39 -9.84
C PRO A 132 16.37 10.06 -9.87
N LEU A 133 15.32 9.35 -9.41
CA LEU A 133 13.94 9.87 -9.40
C LEU A 133 13.78 11.17 -8.59
N ASP A 134 14.69 11.42 -7.64
CA ASP A 134 14.67 12.55 -6.72
C ASP A 134 15.49 13.76 -7.19
N GLU A 135 16.18 13.66 -8.32
CA GLU A 135 17.11 14.71 -8.79
C GLU A 135 16.34 15.92 -9.36
N SER A 136 15.24 15.68 -10.07
CA SER A 136 14.41 16.71 -10.70
C SER A 136 13.25 17.21 -9.82
N ASP A 137 13.20 16.79 -8.55
CA ASP A 137 12.12 17.15 -7.65
C ASP A 137 12.42 18.44 -6.87
N GLU A 138 11.84 19.54 -7.37
CA GLU A 138 11.95 20.88 -6.77
C GLU A 138 10.73 21.27 -5.92
N GLU A 139 9.70 20.42 -5.79
CA GLU A 139 8.50 20.77 -5.01
C GLU A 139 8.79 20.79 -3.50
N LYS A 140 8.06 21.66 -2.78
CA LYS A 140 8.09 21.74 -1.32
C LYS A 140 7.68 20.39 -0.70
N ARG A 141 8.51 19.86 0.20
CA ARG A 141 8.28 18.59 0.90
C ARG A 141 7.84 18.82 2.34
N TYR A 142 6.89 18.01 2.81
CA TYR A 142 6.45 17.98 4.21
C TYR A 142 7.34 17.15 5.12
N MET A 143 8.04 16.16 4.57
CA MET A 143 8.99 15.31 5.30
C MET A 143 10.37 15.37 4.65
N SER A 144 11.40 15.20 5.48
CA SER A 144 12.78 15.15 5.02
C SER A 144 13.03 13.92 4.14
N ARG A 145 14.02 14.04 3.25
CA ARG A 145 14.47 12.95 2.41
C ARG A 145 15.10 11.88 3.30
N ILE A 146 14.57 10.66 3.23
CA ILE A 146 15.27 9.50 3.78
C ILE A 146 16.52 9.28 2.94
N GLU A 147 17.66 9.13 3.60
CA GLU A 147 18.91 8.79 2.91
C GLU A 147 18.75 7.47 2.16
N ARG A 148 19.32 7.41 0.96
CA ARG A 148 19.34 6.18 0.16
C ARG A 148 20.04 5.10 1.00
N ARG A 149 19.28 4.10 1.41
CA ARG A 149 19.83 2.88 2.00
C ARG A 149 19.94 1.83 0.92
N ASP A 150 21.15 1.34 0.71
CA ASP A 150 21.34 0.11 -0.01
C ASP A 150 20.92 -1.04 0.92
N LEU A 151 19.92 -1.80 0.51
CA LEU A 151 19.46 -2.96 1.26
C LEU A 151 20.41 -4.11 0.95
N GLU A 152 21.50 -4.18 1.71
CA GLU A 152 22.41 -5.32 1.65
C GLU A 152 21.75 -6.52 2.31
N MET A 153 21.44 -7.54 1.50
CA MET A 153 21.01 -8.82 2.02
C MET A 153 22.26 -9.61 2.39
N ASP A 154 22.49 -9.83 3.68
CA ASP A 154 23.58 -10.66 4.16
C ASP A 154 23.30 -12.12 3.81
N VAL A 155 24.01 -12.61 2.78
CA VAL A 155 23.87 -13.97 2.25
C VAL A 155 24.21 -15.00 3.32
N ILE A 156 25.13 -14.70 4.24
CA ILE A 156 25.54 -15.63 5.31
C ILE A 156 24.40 -15.76 6.31
N VAL A 157 23.86 -14.64 6.80
CA VAL A 157 22.72 -14.64 7.74
C VAL A 157 21.50 -15.31 7.12
N ALA A 158 21.18 -14.99 5.86
CA ALA A 158 20.09 -15.64 5.14
C ALA A 158 20.29 -17.16 5.03
N SER A 159 21.51 -17.60 4.69
CA SER A 159 21.84 -19.03 4.59
C SER A 159 21.75 -19.74 5.95
N LEU A 160 22.21 -19.10 7.04
CA LEU A 160 22.12 -19.65 8.39
C LEU A 160 20.67 -19.74 8.86
N CYS A 161 19.84 -18.73 8.61
CA CYS A 161 18.41 -18.77 8.90
C CYS A 161 17.71 -19.90 8.13
N TYR A 162 18.02 -20.07 6.84
CA TYR A 162 17.46 -21.14 6.03
C TYR A 162 17.88 -22.53 6.55
N LEU A 163 19.16 -22.70 6.87
CA LEU A 163 19.68 -23.94 7.47
C LEU A 163 18.98 -24.25 8.80
N PHE A 164 18.80 -23.25 9.66
CA PHE A 164 18.09 -23.40 10.92
C PHE A 164 16.64 -23.89 10.70
N HIS A 165 15.92 -23.29 9.76
CA HIS A 165 14.56 -23.70 9.44
C HIS A 165 14.49 -25.11 8.85
N VAL A 166 15.42 -25.49 7.97
CA VAL A 166 15.49 -26.86 7.41
C VAL A 166 15.78 -27.88 8.51
N CYS A 167 16.77 -27.62 9.38
CA CYS A 167 17.07 -28.49 10.52
C CYS A 167 15.88 -28.62 11.47
N SER A 168 15.21 -27.50 11.78
CA SER A 168 14.01 -27.49 12.61
C SER A 168 12.87 -28.30 11.98
N PHE A 169 12.63 -28.16 10.68
CA PHE A 169 11.63 -28.93 9.95
C PHE A 169 11.93 -30.44 9.99
N ILE A 170 13.18 -30.84 9.76
CA ILE A 170 13.60 -32.25 9.84
C ILE A 170 13.38 -32.81 11.25
N PHE A 171 13.73 -32.03 12.28
CA PHE A 171 13.51 -32.40 13.68
C PHE A 171 12.01 -32.60 13.97
N PHE A 172 11.16 -31.63 13.63
CA PHE A 172 9.71 -31.76 13.82
C PHE A 172 9.11 -32.90 12.99
N TRP A 173 9.60 -33.14 11.78
CA TRP A 173 9.15 -34.26 10.96
C TRP A 173 9.39 -35.60 11.64
N TYR A 174 10.59 -35.82 12.17
CA TYR A 174 10.95 -37.09 12.78
C TYR A 174 10.27 -37.30 14.15
N TYR A 175 10.24 -36.27 14.99
CA TYR A 175 9.81 -36.40 16.39
C TYR A 175 8.33 -36.08 16.63
N LEU A 176 7.69 -35.29 15.78
CA LEU A 176 6.29 -34.88 15.97
C LEU A 176 5.38 -35.45 14.87
N TYR A 177 5.67 -35.16 13.61
CA TYR A 177 4.74 -35.49 12.52
C TYR A 177 4.72 -36.99 12.18
N SER A 178 5.88 -37.61 11.96
CA SER A 178 6.01 -39.04 11.63
C SER A 178 5.28 -39.97 12.61
N PRO A 179 5.47 -39.87 13.95
CA PRO A 179 4.77 -40.75 14.89
C PRO A 179 3.26 -40.49 14.88
N VAL A 180 2.81 -39.23 14.80
CA VAL A 180 1.38 -38.90 14.73
C VAL A 180 0.74 -39.48 13.48
N PHE A 181 1.36 -39.33 12.31
CA PHE A 181 0.86 -39.90 11.06
C PHE A 181 0.84 -41.43 11.07
N ARG A 182 1.84 -42.09 11.69
CA ARG A 182 1.85 -43.54 11.87
C ARG A 182 0.71 -44.02 12.76
N ILE A 183 0.46 -43.34 13.87
CA ILE A 183 -0.64 -43.66 14.79
C ILE A 183 -1.98 -43.46 14.08
N LEU A 184 -2.18 -42.35 13.37
CA LEU A 184 -3.38 -42.08 12.57
C LEU A 184 -3.61 -43.16 11.51
N GLY A 185 -2.57 -43.53 10.76
CA GLY A 185 -2.64 -44.59 9.75
C GLY A 185 -3.02 -45.95 10.33
N PHE A 186 -2.49 -46.28 11.51
CA PHE A 186 -2.87 -47.51 12.23
C PHE A 186 -4.36 -47.52 12.59
N PHE A 187 -4.90 -46.41 13.12
CA PHE A 187 -6.33 -46.32 13.44
C PHE A 187 -7.23 -46.36 12.20
N LEU A 188 -6.83 -45.71 11.10
CA LEU A 188 -7.58 -45.78 9.84
C LEU A 188 -7.63 -47.19 9.26
N SER A 189 -6.55 -47.98 9.39
CA SER A 189 -6.50 -49.38 8.97
C SER A 189 -7.42 -50.32 9.78
N PHE A 190 -7.96 -49.85 10.92
CA PHE A 190 -8.91 -50.62 11.73
C PHE A 190 -10.37 -50.25 11.43
N ILE A 191 -10.60 -49.11 10.79
CA ILE A 191 -11.94 -48.58 10.46
C ILE A 191 -12.38 -48.99 9.05
N PHE A 192 -11.43 -49.25 8.14
CA PHE A 192 -11.64 -49.76 6.78
C PHE A 192 -11.06 -51.16 6.64
#